data_AF-A0AAU9XZ14-F1
#
_entry.id   AF-A0AAU9XZ14-F1
#
_cell.length_a   1.000
_cell.length_b   1.000
_cell.length_c   1.000
_cell.angle_alpha   90.00
_cell.angle_beta   90.00
_cell.angle_gamma   90.00
#
_symmetry.space_group_name_H-M   'P 1'
#
loop_
_entity.id
_entity.type
_entity.pdbx_description
1 polymer ?
#
loop_
_entity_poly.entity_id
_entity_poly.type
_entity_poly.pdbx_seq_one_letter_code
_entity_poly.pdbx_strand_id
1 'polypeptide(L)'
;MMKKREALKYFQALGKTFKMKEFRKYITKKEEIDFSLEEKDGHIVYVPGKNKLEEIPAGCILHMLNDQLVSSFGLNLSGTLEYFSFPEHYPLTLVFRSDHGEEGNHIKKKFTYPVPDNFFGEITPLTDKEIEHYTKLAQSWVKGLLDASTSDEGFEYVCTKNDVDVYQGTWPGSQLHLIRGVTRVKASKDEARALMISDTTEKFRRLFHMIDAHFQDGLVLHQFPDNYKAPQVPFYSIKWAVMGSPGPVWFRDVCWLEYGDIIIDETGNELGFGVGSSITRPECPTLENYKLVRAEILSTGYVFKHRVDDPGYMDIIYVIQADPKGWIPKWAVNMFAWQQALNVSRIRKIIEGTLEAKERMSHHDRHGAEVQGVLVPHGQTHTVPIKVTQTLSRISFGFCSNHYDIGCYISGLPADREWSKSKRFSSNVTPVNGQVLVTDVGEYTLVFDNSYSWFKSKQIYYWYHLSSNSVPLNHSSFVETACQ
;
A
#
# COMPACT_ATOMS: atom_id res chain seq x y z
N MET A 1 -55.25 17.50 -15.48
CA MET A 1 -54.50 16.64 -14.53
C MET A 1 -54.62 15.15 -14.90
N MET A 2 -54.32 14.79 -16.16
CA MET A 2 -54.54 13.43 -16.69
C MET A 2 -53.43 12.95 -17.67
N LYS A 3 -52.20 13.50 -17.57
CA LYS A 3 -51.04 13.11 -18.42
C LYS A 3 -49.89 12.43 -17.65
N LYS A 4 -49.94 12.43 -16.31
CA LYS A 4 -48.84 11.95 -15.44
C LYS A 4 -48.74 10.41 -15.39
N ARG A 5 -49.86 9.69 -15.57
CA ARG A 5 -49.93 8.23 -15.46
C ARG A 5 -49.51 7.48 -16.74
N GLU A 6 -49.65 8.08 -17.91
CA GLU A 6 -49.20 7.49 -19.18
C GLU A 6 -47.70 7.68 -19.41
N ALA A 7 -47.15 8.85 -19.03
CA ALA A 7 -45.71 9.10 -19.06
C ALA A 7 -44.95 8.11 -18.16
N LEU A 8 -45.42 7.87 -16.94
CA LEU A 8 -44.76 6.94 -16.00
C LEU A 8 -44.71 5.49 -16.52
N LYS A 9 -45.76 5.04 -17.24
CA LYS A 9 -45.80 3.72 -17.88
C LYS A 9 -44.87 3.60 -19.09
N TYR A 10 -44.64 4.70 -19.81
CA TYR A 10 -43.71 4.75 -20.95
C TYR A 10 -42.24 4.72 -20.49
N PHE A 11 -41.91 5.39 -19.38
CA PHE A 11 -40.53 5.50 -18.90
C PHE A 11 -40.03 4.32 -18.06
N GLN A 12 -40.92 3.59 -17.36
CA GLN A 12 -40.53 2.33 -16.68
C GLN A 12 -40.17 1.20 -17.64
N ALA A 13 -40.56 1.29 -18.92
CA ALA A 13 -40.39 0.23 -19.90
C ALA A 13 -39.06 0.28 -20.68
N LEU A 14 -38.27 1.36 -20.61
CA LEU A 14 -37.28 1.63 -21.67
C LEU A 14 -35.80 1.59 -21.31
N GLY A 15 -35.36 1.59 -20.04
CA GLY A 15 -33.95 1.38 -19.68
C GLY A 15 -32.91 2.01 -20.63
N LYS A 16 -33.15 3.25 -21.12
CA LYS A 16 -32.41 3.83 -22.27
C LYS A 16 -31.90 5.24 -21.99
N THR A 17 -30.75 5.48 -22.62
CA THR A 17 -29.92 6.68 -22.69
C THR A 17 -30.68 7.96 -23.05
N PHE A 18 -30.31 9.06 -22.40
CA PHE A 18 -30.87 10.40 -22.57
C PHE A 18 -30.57 10.96 -23.98
N LYS A 19 -31.59 11.29 -24.79
CA LYS A 19 -31.42 11.87 -26.14
C LYS A 19 -31.61 13.40 -26.13
N MET A 20 -30.68 14.14 -26.75
CA MET A 20 -30.69 15.61 -26.85
C MET A 20 -31.97 16.24 -27.44
N LYS A 21 -32.72 15.47 -28.23
CA LYS A 21 -34.02 15.89 -28.78
C LYS A 21 -35.10 16.03 -27.69
N GLU A 22 -34.94 15.34 -26.56
CA GLU A 22 -35.81 15.51 -25.38
C GLU A 22 -35.37 16.70 -24.52
N PHE A 23 -34.06 16.93 -24.38
CA PHE A 23 -33.49 18.09 -23.67
C PHE A 23 -34.05 19.42 -24.20
N ARG A 24 -34.09 19.61 -25.53
CA ARG A 24 -34.61 20.82 -26.19
C ARG A 24 -36.08 21.15 -25.89
N LYS A 25 -36.88 20.20 -25.39
CA LYS A 25 -38.30 20.45 -25.05
C LYS A 25 -38.48 21.17 -23.70
N TYR A 26 -37.46 21.19 -22.86
CA TYR A 26 -37.52 21.72 -21.49
C TYR A 26 -36.79 23.05 -21.32
N ILE A 27 -36.18 23.55 -22.39
CA ILE A 27 -35.52 24.85 -22.43
C ILE A 27 -36.58 25.89 -22.80
N THR A 28 -36.80 26.84 -21.90
CA THR A 28 -37.95 27.74 -21.94
C THR A 28 -37.85 28.82 -23.03
N LYS A 29 -36.64 29.15 -23.51
CA LYS A 29 -36.43 30.10 -24.62
C LYS A 29 -35.30 29.65 -25.55
N LYS A 30 -35.49 29.85 -26.86
CA LYS A 30 -34.53 29.44 -27.90
C LYS A 30 -33.26 30.29 -27.87
N GLU A 31 -33.32 31.46 -27.25
CA GLU A 31 -32.23 32.44 -27.13
C GLU A 31 -31.24 32.14 -25.97
N GLU A 32 -31.58 31.24 -25.05
CA GLU A 32 -30.78 30.93 -23.84
C GLU A 32 -29.71 29.86 -24.09
N ILE A 33 -29.65 29.30 -25.30
CA ILE A 33 -28.69 28.25 -25.68
C ILE A 33 -27.90 28.71 -26.89
N ASP A 34 -26.71 29.20 -26.60
CA ASP A 34 -25.66 29.50 -27.57
C ASP A 34 -24.39 28.81 -27.09
N PHE A 35 -23.90 27.82 -27.84
CA PHE A 35 -22.79 26.98 -27.43
C PHE A 35 -21.87 26.60 -28.56
N SER A 36 -20.60 26.44 -28.23
CA SER A 36 -19.61 25.73 -29.04
C SER A 36 -19.27 24.39 -28.39
N LEU A 37 -18.89 23.41 -29.21
CA LEU A 37 -18.30 22.17 -28.73
C LEU A 37 -16.78 22.29 -28.85
N GLU A 38 -16.07 22.11 -27.74
CA GLU A 38 -14.60 22.05 -27.72
C GLU A 38 -14.16 20.64 -27.33
N GLU A 39 -13.25 20.05 -28.11
CA GLU A 39 -12.59 18.81 -27.71
C GLU A 39 -11.49 19.11 -26.68
N LYS A 40 -11.61 18.53 -25.48
CA LYS A 40 -10.61 18.60 -24.42
C LYS A 40 -10.39 17.22 -23.84
N ASP A 41 -9.16 16.72 -23.91
CA ASP A 41 -8.75 15.45 -23.31
C ASP A 41 -9.66 14.25 -23.68
N GLY A 42 -10.04 14.15 -24.96
CA GLY A 42 -10.93 13.09 -25.46
C GLY A 42 -12.41 13.22 -25.04
N HIS A 43 -12.79 14.35 -24.45
CA HIS A 43 -14.16 14.70 -24.10
C HIS A 43 -14.65 15.88 -24.94
N ILE A 44 -15.94 15.92 -25.20
CA ILE A 44 -16.58 17.04 -25.89
C ILE A 44 -17.22 17.93 -24.82
N VAL A 45 -16.66 19.12 -24.64
CA VAL A 45 -17.08 20.09 -23.64
C VAL A 45 -17.97 21.13 -24.30
N TYR A 46 -19.11 21.39 -23.69
CA TYR A 46 -19.98 22.52 -24.00
C TYR A 46 -19.40 23.80 -23.41
N VAL A 47 -19.20 24.82 -24.25
CA VAL A 47 -18.79 26.15 -23.82
C VAL A 47 -19.86 27.18 -24.21
N PRO A 48 -20.37 28.02 -23.29
CA PRO A 48 -21.37 29.02 -23.64
C PRO A 48 -20.75 30.18 -24.44
N GLY A 49 -21.17 30.38 -25.70
CA GLY A 49 -20.84 31.59 -26.47
C GLY A 49 -20.69 31.48 -28.01
N LYS A 50 -21.49 32.32 -28.68
CA LYS A 50 -21.45 32.92 -30.03
C LYS A 50 -21.32 32.04 -31.26
N ASN A 51 -22.50 31.73 -31.79
CA ASN A 51 -22.83 31.59 -33.21
C ASN A 51 -22.20 30.37 -33.91
N LYS A 52 -22.65 29.18 -33.52
CA LYS A 52 -22.97 28.06 -34.42
C LYS A 52 -23.60 26.92 -33.62
N LEU A 53 -24.77 26.44 -34.04
CA LEU A 53 -25.35 25.23 -33.47
C LEU A 53 -24.62 24.02 -34.07
N GLU A 54 -23.59 23.53 -33.39
CA GLU A 54 -22.95 22.26 -33.77
C GLU A 54 -23.79 21.09 -33.23
N GLU A 55 -24.00 20.07 -34.06
CA GLU A 55 -24.64 18.83 -33.62
C GLU A 55 -23.62 18.00 -32.83
N ILE A 56 -24.04 17.46 -31.68
CA ILE A 56 -23.21 16.53 -30.90
C ILE A 56 -22.93 15.29 -31.76
N PRO A 57 -21.66 14.88 -31.93
CA PRO A 57 -21.30 13.69 -32.69
C PRO A 57 -22.08 12.45 -32.25
N ALA A 58 -22.52 11.65 -33.22
CA ALA A 58 -23.21 10.39 -32.94
C ALA A 58 -22.33 9.46 -32.09
N GLY A 59 -22.94 8.72 -31.16
CA GLY A 59 -22.21 7.85 -30.24
C GLY A 59 -21.49 8.62 -29.14
N CYS A 60 -22.09 9.65 -28.55
CA CYS A 60 -21.59 10.31 -27.33
C CYS A 60 -22.65 10.28 -26.23
N ILE A 61 -22.23 10.08 -24.97
CA ILE A 61 -23.09 10.09 -23.78
C ILE A 61 -22.74 11.25 -22.85
N LEU A 62 -23.73 11.84 -22.18
CA LEU A 62 -23.50 12.91 -21.21
C LEU A 62 -22.79 12.34 -19.97
N HIS A 63 -21.59 12.84 -19.69
CA HIS A 63 -20.70 12.40 -18.62
C HIS A 63 -20.79 13.31 -17.39
N MET A 64 -20.80 14.64 -17.58
CA MET A 64 -20.91 15.62 -16.49
C MET A 64 -21.86 16.77 -16.83
N LEU A 65 -22.44 17.36 -15.77
CA LEU A 65 -23.28 18.54 -15.78
C LEU A 65 -22.79 19.48 -14.66
N ASN A 66 -22.39 20.71 -14.99
CA ASN A 66 -21.84 21.70 -14.05
C ASN A 66 -20.76 21.10 -13.14
N ASP A 67 -19.80 20.39 -13.74
CA ASP A 67 -18.69 19.69 -13.07
C ASP A 67 -19.11 18.56 -12.11
N GLN A 68 -20.38 18.15 -12.14
CA GLN A 68 -20.89 17.00 -11.41
C GLN A 68 -21.14 15.82 -12.33
N LEU A 69 -20.69 14.63 -11.94
CA LEU A 69 -20.95 13.38 -12.66
C LEU A 69 -22.47 13.16 -12.75
N VAL A 70 -22.96 12.81 -13.94
CA VAL A 70 -24.38 12.48 -14.12
C VAL A 70 -24.79 11.30 -13.22
N SER A 71 -23.85 10.40 -12.86
CA SER A 71 -24.10 9.30 -11.93
C SER A 71 -24.25 9.72 -10.46
N SER A 72 -23.59 10.80 -10.01
CA SER A 72 -23.66 11.27 -8.61
C SER A 72 -24.99 11.95 -8.26
N PHE A 73 -25.76 12.30 -9.28
CA PHE A 73 -27.08 12.86 -9.11
C PHE A 73 -28.09 11.84 -8.51
N GLY A 74 -27.92 10.52 -8.71
CA GLY A 74 -28.92 9.53 -8.26
C GLY A 74 -30.33 9.78 -8.82
N LEU A 75 -30.42 10.57 -9.89
CA LEU A 75 -31.65 11.18 -10.33
C LEU A 75 -32.45 10.22 -11.21
N ASN A 76 -33.62 9.84 -10.71
CA ASN A 76 -34.74 9.63 -11.61
C ASN A 76 -34.99 10.93 -12.41
N LEU A 77 -35.60 10.82 -13.59
CA LEU A 77 -35.82 11.92 -14.53
C LEU A 77 -36.39 13.19 -13.86
N SER A 78 -37.18 13.05 -12.80
CA SER A 78 -37.78 14.14 -12.04
C SER A 78 -36.78 15.11 -11.42
N GLY A 79 -35.74 14.64 -10.72
CA GLY A 79 -34.85 15.60 -10.06
C GLY A 79 -33.83 16.22 -11.02
N THR A 80 -33.62 15.66 -12.22
CA THR A 80 -32.82 16.32 -13.27
C THR A 80 -33.59 17.49 -13.86
N LEU A 81 -34.90 17.33 -14.03
CA LEU A 81 -35.80 18.40 -14.44
C LEU A 81 -35.92 19.49 -13.37
N GLU A 82 -35.90 19.12 -12.10
CA GLU A 82 -35.87 20.06 -10.97
C GLU A 82 -34.58 20.88 -10.98
N TYR A 83 -33.42 20.24 -11.14
CA TYR A 83 -32.12 20.92 -11.28
C TYR A 83 -32.14 21.94 -12.44
N PHE A 84 -32.65 21.59 -13.62
CA PHE A 84 -32.69 22.52 -14.75
C PHE A 84 -33.65 23.71 -14.59
N SER A 85 -34.55 23.65 -13.60
CA SER A 85 -35.52 24.72 -13.36
C SER A 85 -34.97 25.88 -12.51
N PHE A 86 -33.79 25.71 -11.88
CA PHE A 86 -33.16 26.74 -11.06
C PHE A 86 -32.27 27.68 -11.91
N PRO A 87 -32.57 28.99 -11.96
CA PRO A 87 -31.79 29.95 -12.75
C PRO A 87 -30.32 30.05 -12.36
N GLU A 88 -29.98 29.81 -11.09
CA GLU A 88 -28.60 29.85 -10.57
C GLU A 88 -27.67 28.76 -11.14
N HIS A 89 -28.21 27.75 -11.84
CA HIS A 89 -27.41 26.69 -12.46
C HIS A 89 -27.00 27.02 -13.89
N TYR A 90 -27.33 28.22 -14.38
CA TYR A 90 -26.92 28.71 -15.69
C TYR A 90 -25.67 29.62 -15.59
N PRO A 91 -24.75 29.55 -16.55
CA PRO A 91 -24.80 28.70 -17.75
C PRO A 91 -24.49 27.23 -17.42
N LEU A 92 -25.19 26.31 -18.11
CA LEU A 92 -24.94 24.88 -17.95
C LEU A 92 -23.62 24.50 -18.63
N THR A 93 -22.74 23.77 -17.96
CA THR A 93 -21.58 23.11 -18.55
C THR A 93 -21.89 21.63 -18.75
N LEU A 94 -21.85 21.15 -19.98
CA LEU A 94 -22.08 19.75 -20.32
C LEU A 94 -20.78 19.12 -20.82
N VAL A 95 -20.40 17.98 -20.28
CA VAL A 95 -19.27 17.19 -20.79
C VAL A 95 -19.81 15.89 -21.34
N PHE A 96 -19.56 15.62 -22.61
CA PHE A 96 -19.92 14.38 -23.28
C PHE A 96 -18.68 13.51 -23.49
N ARG A 97 -18.88 12.19 -23.46
CA ARG A 97 -17.85 11.20 -23.72
C ARG A 97 -18.25 10.33 -24.91
N SER A 98 -17.30 10.01 -25.78
CA SER A 98 -17.51 9.07 -26.88
C SER A 98 -17.85 7.66 -26.36
N ASP A 99 -18.89 7.08 -26.95
CA ASP A 99 -19.36 5.69 -26.84
C ASP A 99 -18.48 4.75 -27.70
N HIS A 100 -17.67 5.31 -28.60
CA HIS A 100 -16.64 4.55 -29.33
C HIS A 100 -15.41 4.31 -28.44
N GLY A 101 -15.63 3.46 -27.45
CA GLY A 101 -14.62 2.86 -26.59
C GLY A 101 -15.09 1.54 -25.96
N GLU A 102 -16.20 0.96 -26.45
CA GLU A 102 -16.68 -0.38 -26.06
C GLU A 102 -16.72 -1.39 -27.23
N GLU A 103 -16.09 -1.09 -28.37
CA GLU A 103 -15.79 -2.10 -29.42
C GLU A 103 -14.33 -2.57 -29.33
N GLY A 104 -14.00 -3.09 -28.16
CA GLY A 104 -12.87 -3.97 -27.98
C GLY A 104 -13.31 -4.98 -26.96
N ASN A 105 -13.52 -6.23 -27.39
CA ASN A 105 -13.77 -7.37 -26.53
C ASN A 105 -12.49 -7.72 -25.72
N HIS A 106 -11.81 -6.71 -25.15
CA HIS A 106 -10.86 -6.87 -24.09
C HIS A 106 -11.70 -7.12 -22.84
N ILE A 107 -11.85 -8.41 -22.52
CA ILE A 107 -12.09 -8.88 -21.16
C ILE A 107 -11.41 -7.89 -20.22
N LYS A 108 -12.21 -7.08 -19.49
CA LYS A 108 -11.69 -6.20 -18.43
C LYS A 108 -10.89 -7.11 -17.52
N LYS A 109 -9.55 -7.13 -17.63
CA LYS A 109 -8.71 -7.86 -16.70
C LYS A 109 -8.86 -7.13 -15.38
N LYS A 110 -9.75 -7.66 -14.54
CA LYS A 110 -9.97 -7.17 -13.19
C LYS A 110 -8.62 -7.24 -12.49
N PHE A 111 -8.08 -6.09 -12.12
CA PHE A 111 -6.87 -6.03 -11.31
C PHE A 111 -7.25 -6.45 -9.89
N THR A 112 -6.87 -7.66 -9.51
CA THR A 112 -7.18 -8.26 -8.21
C THR A 112 -5.93 -8.28 -7.35
N TYR A 113 -6.10 -7.88 -6.09
CA TYR A 113 -5.05 -7.94 -5.09
C TYR A 113 -5.25 -9.15 -4.16
N PRO A 114 -4.17 -9.77 -3.67
CA PRO A 114 -2.79 -9.55 -4.10
C PRO A 114 -2.58 -10.06 -5.55
N VAL A 115 -1.67 -9.43 -6.28
CA VAL A 115 -1.21 -9.91 -7.59
C VAL A 115 -0.34 -11.15 -7.39
N PRO A 116 -0.33 -12.11 -8.33
CA PRO A 116 0.60 -13.25 -8.28
C PRO A 116 2.05 -12.79 -8.24
N ASP A 117 2.94 -13.55 -7.59
CA ASP A 117 4.37 -13.19 -7.51
C ASP A 117 5.06 -13.15 -8.88
N ASN A 118 4.51 -13.87 -9.86
CA ASN A 118 4.94 -13.85 -11.27
C ASN A 118 4.13 -12.88 -12.14
N PHE A 119 3.53 -11.83 -11.56
CA PHE A 119 2.68 -10.88 -12.28
C PHE A 119 3.36 -10.24 -13.50
N PHE A 120 4.65 -9.91 -13.38
CA PHE A 120 5.47 -9.36 -14.47
C PHE A 120 6.12 -10.44 -15.35
N GLY A 121 5.79 -11.72 -15.13
CA GLY A 121 6.43 -12.85 -15.80
C GLY A 121 7.77 -13.21 -15.18
N GLU A 122 8.66 -13.77 -16.01
CA GLU A 122 10.01 -14.14 -15.60
C GLU A 122 10.88 -12.88 -15.45
N ILE A 123 11.45 -12.69 -14.27
CA ILE A 123 12.36 -11.57 -13.98
C ILE A 123 13.80 -12.05 -14.23
N THR A 124 14.42 -11.53 -15.30
CA THR A 124 15.81 -11.85 -15.63
C THR A 124 16.75 -11.28 -14.57
N PRO A 125 17.67 -12.07 -13.97
CA PRO A 125 18.62 -11.57 -12.99
C PRO A 125 19.45 -10.39 -13.51
N LEU A 126 19.77 -9.43 -12.63
CA LEU A 126 20.64 -8.31 -12.98
C LEU A 126 22.05 -8.81 -13.32
N THR A 127 22.65 -8.19 -14.33
CA THR A 127 24.07 -8.40 -14.64
C THR A 127 24.98 -7.68 -13.64
N ASP A 128 26.23 -8.11 -13.49
CA ASP A 128 27.20 -7.44 -12.61
C ASP A 128 27.36 -5.94 -12.93
N LYS A 129 27.27 -5.57 -14.21
CA LYS A 129 27.31 -4.18 -14.67
C LYS A 129 26.09 -3.38 -14.22
N GLU A 130 24.90 -3.97 -14.28
CA GLU A 130 23.68 -3.35 -13.76
C GLU A 130 23.74 -3.20 -12.24
N ILE A 131 24.23 -4.21 -11.52
CA ILE A 131 24.42 -4.15 -10.07
C ILE A 131 25.38 -3.00 -9.71
N GLU A 132 26.54 -2.90 -10.38
CA GLU A 132 27.49 -1.79 -10.15
C GLU A 132 26.87 -0.42 -10.46
N HIS A 133 26.14 -0.31 -11.57
CA HIS A 133 25.45 0.90 -11.96
C HIS A 133 24.40 1.32 -10.92
N TYR A 134 23.51 0.41 -10.54
CA TYR A 134 22.43 0.69 -9.59
C TYR A 134 22.96 0.96 -8.18
N THR A 135 24.03 0.29 -7.77
CA THR A 135 24.71 0.60 -6.50
C THR A 135 25.15 2.06 -6.45
N LYS A 136 25.91 2.52 -7.46
CA LYS A 136 26.38 3.91 -7.54
C LYS A 136 25.23 4.91 -7.65
N LEU A 137 24.21 4.56 -8.45
CA LEU A 137 23.04 5.41 -8.64
C LEU A 137 22.29 5.61 -7.33
N ALA A 138 22.00 4.54 -6.59
CA ALA A 138 21.25 4.66 -5.35
C ALA A 138 22.02 5.40 -4.25
N GLN A 139 23.34 5.20 -4.17
CA GLN A 139 24.22 5.93 -3.24
C GLN A 139 24.23 7.44 -3.52
N SER A 140 24.04 7.88 -4.77
CA SER A 140 23.99 9.30 -5.13
C SER A 140 22.82 10.07 -4.50
N TRP A 141 21.77 9.37 -4.07
CA TRP A 141 20.55 9.98 -3.53
C TRP A 141 20.63 10.27 -2.03
N VAL A 142 21.61 9.68 -1.32
CA VAL A 142 21.74 9.77 0.13
C VAL A 142 21.80 11.22 0.58
N LYS A 143 22.67 12.03 -0.06
CA LYS A 143 22.81 13.44 0.28
C LYS A 143 21.47 14.19 0.14
N GLY A 144 20.75 13.96 -0.95
CA GLY A 144 19.45 14.60 -1.18
C GLY A 144 18.40 14.24 -0.14
N LEU A 145 18.38 12.98 0.33
CA LEU A 145 17.50 12.56 1.43
C LEU A 145 17.89 13.25 2.75
N LEU A 146 19.18 13.23 3.10
CA LEU A 146 19.65 13.80 4.36
C LEU A 146 19.43 15.31 4.42
N ASP A 147 19.71 16.03 3.32
CA ASP A 147 19.44 17.47 3.22
C ASP A 147 17.94 17.75 3.41
N ALA A 148 17.06 17.02 2.71
CA ALA A 148 15.61 17.19 2.84
C ALA A 148 15.09 16.82 4.25
N SER A 149 15.80 15.95 4.98
CA SER A 149 15.43 15.59 6.36
C SER A 149 15.57 16.75 7.36
N THR A 150 16.34 17.79 7.02
CA THR A 150 16.61 18.94 7.92
C THR A 150 16.38 20.30 7.27
N SER A 151 16.28 20.39 5.94
CA SER A 151 16.14 21.68 5.23
C SER A 151 14.79 22.34 5.49
N ASP A 152 14.79 23.67 5.55
CA ASP A 152 13.56 24.49 5.50
C ASP A 152 13.20 24.90 4.06
N GLU A 153 14.09 24.66 3.09
CA GLU A 153 13.85 25.01 1.69
C GLU A 153 12.75 24.11 1.09
N GLY A 154 11.66 24.72 0.64
CA GLY A 154 10.52 24.01 0.04
C GLY A 154 9.64 23.25 1.05
N PHE A 155 9.97 23.27 2.34
CA PHE A 155 9.19 22.63 3.41
C PHE A 155 8.62 23.68 4.37
N GLU A 156 7.30 23.81 4.41
CA GLU A 156 6.62 24.64 5.40
C GLU A 156 6.04 23.78 6.51
N TYR A 157 6.25 24.18 7.76
CA TYR A 157 5.59 23.54 8.89
C TYR A 157 4.08 23.76 8.82
N VAL A 158 3.31 22.68 8.90
CA VAL A 158 1.85 22.72 8.80
C VAL A 158 1.19 22.55 10.17
N CYS A 159 1.49 21.45 10.87
CA CYS A 159 1.06 21.24 12.26
C CYS A 159 1.77 20.06 12.93
N THR A 160 1.54 19.90 14.23
CA THR A 160 1.84 18.67 14.97
C THR A 160 0.55 17.86 15.15
N LYS A 161 0.55 16.59 14.73
CA LYS A 161 -0.60 15.68 14.86
C LYS A 161 -0.15 14.26 15.17
N ASN A 162 -0.77 13.63 16.17
CA ASN A 162 -0.39 12.30 16.66
C ASN A 162 1.11 12.23 17.00
N ASP A 163 1.67 13.27 17.63
CA ASP A 163 3.10 13.47 17.91
C ASP A 163 4.01 13.37 16.67
N VAL A 164 3.49 13.78 15.51
CA VAL A 164 4.25 13.94 14.28
C VAL A 164 4.23 15.41 13.90
N ASP A 165 5.40 16.00 13.74
CA ASP A 165 5.54 17.31 13.10
C ASP A 165 5.47 17.12 11.59
N VAL A 166 4.49 17.76 10.97
CA VAL A 166 4.17 17.63 9.55
C VAL A 166 4.60 18.88 8.81
N TYR A 167 5.41 18.68 7.78
CA TYR A 167 5.84 19.70 6.84
C TYR A 167 5.35 19.34 5.44
N GLN A 168 4.94 20.34 4.67
CA GLN A 168 4.52 20.18 3.28
C GLN A 168 5.04 21.35 2.45
N GLY A 169 5.18 21.12 1.15
CA GLY A 169 5.43 22.19 0.20
C GLY A 169 5.67 21.67 -1.21
N THR A 170 6.35 22.48 -2.00
CA THR A 170 6.68 22.18 -3.40
C THR A 170 8.07 22.71 -3.69
N TRP A 171 8.83 22.02 -4.54
CA TRP A 171 10.06 22.61 -5.07
C TRP A 171 9.72 23.84 -5.92
N PRO A 172 10.38 25.00 -5.71
CA PRO A 172 10.16 26.17 -6.54
C PRO A 172 10.27 25.87 -8.04
N GLY A 173 9.22 26.22 -8.80
CA GLY A 173 9.17 26.00 -10.26
C GLY A 173 8.92 24.54 -10.69
N SER A 174 8.61 23.64 -9.76
CA SER A 174 8.37 22.21 -10.01
C SER A 174 6.96 21.77 -9.63
N GLN A 175 6.49 20.69 -10.24
CA GLN A 175 5.28 19.95 -9.81
C GLN A 175 5.59 18.93 -8.70
N LEU A 176 6.83 18.87 -8.23
CA LEU A 176 7.27 17.96 -7.19
C LEU A 176 6.70 18.38 -5.83
N HIS A 177 5.87 17.52 -5.26
CA HIS A 177 5.32 17.68 -3.93
C HIS A 177 6.33 17.20 -2.88
N LEU A 178 6.51 18.03 -1.86
CA LEU A 178 7.40 17.78 -0.73
C LEU A 178 6.58 17.52 0.52
N ILE A 179 6.88 16.41 1.20
CA ILE A 179 6.23 16.03 2.46
C ILE A 179 7.30 15.54 3.41
N ARG A 180 7.29 16.03 4.65
CA ARG A 180 8.15 15.51 5.71
C ARG A 180 7.36 15.28 6.99
N GLY A 181 7.51 14.10 7.56
CA GLY A 181 6.98 13.75 8.88
C GLY A 181 8.14 13.49 9.83
N VAL A 182 8.12 14.10 11.01
CA VAL A 182 9.14 13.92 12.05
C VAL A 182 8.48 13.44 13.33
N THR A 183 9.02 12.40 13.96
CA THR A 183 8.54 11.91 15.24
C THR A 183 9.66 11.31 16.07
N ARG A 184 9.47 11.27 17.39
CA ARG A 184 10.37 10.61 18.33
C ARG A 184 9.78 9.26 18.75
N VAL A 185 10.62 8.23 18.78
CA VAL A 185 10.18 6.86 19.07
C VAL A 185 11.12 6.19 20.06
N LYS A 186 10.57 5.41 20.99
CA LYS A 186 11.36 4.48 21.80
C LYS A 186 11.71 3.26 20.94
N ALA A 187 12.98 3.15 20.53
CA ALA A 187 13.41 2.13 19.58
C ALA A 187 14.89 1.77 19.77
N SER A 188 15.25 0.50 19.58
CA SER A 188 16.64 0.10 19.44
C SER A 188 17.11 0.17 17.98
N LYS A 189 18.43 0.04 17.78
CA LYS A 189 19.07 -0.07 16.47
C LYS A 189 18.48 -1.22 15.64
N ASP A 190 18.19 -2.35 16.27
CA ASP A 190 17.72 -3.54 15.58
C ASP A 190 16.28 -3.39 15.09
N GLU A 191 15.42 -2.69 15.86
CA GLU A 191 14.08 -2.35 15.39
C GLU A 191 14.11 -1.38 14.20
N ALA A 192 15.01 -0.38 14.20
CA ALA A 192 15.17 0.51 13.06
C ALA A 192 15.64 -0.24 11.80
N ARG A 193 16.63 -1.15 11.94
CA ARG A 193 17.09 -2.00 10.82
C ARG A 193 15.98 -2.87 10.24
N ALA A 194 15.14 -3.45 11.09
CA ALA A 194 14.03 -4.30 10.64
C ALA A 194 12.99 -3.54 9.78
N LEU A 195 12.91 -2.21 9.92
CA LEU A 195 12.00 -1.37 9.12
C LEU A 195 12.62 -0.86 7.82
N MET A 196 13.95 -0.74 7.77
CA MET A 196 14.66 -0.32 6.56
C MET A 196 14.65 -1.40 5.48
N ILE A 197 14.45 -2.67 5.85
CA ILE A 197 14.78 -3.82 5.01
C ILE A 197 13.54 -4.70 4.82
N SER A 198 13.17 -4.93 3.56
CA SER A 198 12.17 -5.91 3.17
C SER A 198 12.65 -6.64 1.93
N ASP A 199 13.41 -7.70 2.17
CA ASP A 199 14.14 -8.56 1.23
C ASP A 199 13.24 -9.54 0.47
N THR A 200 11.97 -9.68 0.88
CA THR A 200 11.01 -10.56 0.19
C THR A 200 9.69 -9.83 -0.03
N THR A 201 8.96 -10.21 -1.07
CA THR A 201 7.62 -9.72 -1.37
C THR A 201 6.67 -9.87 -0.18
N GLU A 202 6.73 -11.00 0.55
CA GLU A 202 5.90 -11.22 1.74
C GLU A 202 6.20 -10.19 2.85
N LYS A 203 7.47 -10.01 3.20
CA LYS A 203 7.88 -9.03 4.22
C LYS A 203 7.53 -7.61 3.80
N PHE A 204 7.74 -7.30 2.52
CA PHE A 204 7.41 -5.99 1.94
C PHE A 204 5.92 -5.68 2.05
N ARG A 205 5.05 -6.58 1.55
CA ARG A 205 3.58 -6.45 1.68
C ARG A 205 3.16 -6.29 3.12
N ARG A 206 3.67 -7.15 4.02
CA ARG A 206 3.33 -7.11 5.45
C ARG A 206 3.70 -5.76 6.07
N LEU A 207 4.92 -5.28 5.83
CA LEU A 207 5.38 -4.01 6.37
C LEU A 207 4.54 -2.85 5.83
N PHE A 208 4.39 -2.75 4.50
CA PHE A 208 3.71 -1.63 3.86
C PHE A 208 2.22 -1.56 4.19
N HIS A 209 1.53 -2.68 4.36
CA HIS A 209 0.15 -2.68 4.88
C HIS A 209 0.02 -2.12 6.31
N MET A 210 1.08 -2.17 7.11
CA MET A 210 1.06 -1.58 8.45
C MET A 210 1.46 -0.10 8.46
N ILE A 211 2.37 0.32 7.56
CA ILE A 211 2.96 1.68 7.60
C ILE A 211 2.40 2.67 6.58
N ASP A 212 1.83 2.22 5.46
CA ASP A 212 1.28 3.10 4.42
C ASP A 212 -0.22 2.84 4.24
N ALA A 213 -1.02 3.86 4.51
CA ALA A 213 -2.49 3.77 4.43
C ALA A 213 -3.03 3.65 3.00
N HIS A 214 -2.22 3.96 1.98
CA HIS A 214 -2.62 3.90 0.59
C HIS A 214 -2.09 2.65 -0.11
N PHE A 215 -1.10 1.97 0.45
CA PHE A 215 -0.57 0.74 -0.15
C PHE A 215 -1.68 -0.29 -0.41
N GLN A 216 -1.81 -0.71 -1.66
CA GLN A 216 -2.77 -1.74 -2.09
C GLN A 216 -2.06 -3.09 -2.22
N ASP A 217 -0.91 -3.10 -2.90
CA ASP A 217 -0.08 -4.28 -3.09
C ASP A 217 1.29 -3.89 -3.66
N GLY A 218 2.25 -4.83 -3.69
CA GLY A 218 3.55 -4.65 -4.31
C GLY A 218 4.41 -5.91 -4.34
N LEU A 219 5.49 -5.84 -5.10
CA LEU A 219 6.45 -6.93 -5.36
C LEU A 219 7.88 -6.44 -5.16
N VAL A 220 8.74 -7.32 -4.63
CA VAL A 220 10.20 -7.19 -4.74
C VAL A 220 10.60 -7.85 -6.05
N LEU A 221 11.17 -7.07 -6.97
CA LEU A 221 11.58 -7.54 -8.30
C LEU A 221 13.02 -8.03 -8.29
N HIS A 222 13.91 -7.26 -7.65
CA HIS A 222 15.32 -7.61 -7.47
C HIS A 222 15.76 -7.31 -6.05
N GLN A 223 16.76 -8.04 -5.58
CA GLN A 223 17.51 -7.70 -4.37
C GLN A 223 18.99 -7.96 -4.61
N PHE A 224 19.86 -7.16 -4.00
CA PHE A 224 21.30 -7.41 -4.03
C PHE A 224 21.98 -6.87 -2.77
N PRO A 225 23.07 -7.50 -2.31
CA PRO A 225 23.80 -8.63 -2.94
C PRO A 225 23.06 -9.98 -2.85
N ASP A 226 23.34 -10.93 -3.75
CA ASP A 226 22.64 -12.23 -3.86
C ASP A 226 22.65 -13.06 -2.57
N ASN A 227 23.69 -12.92 -1.75
CA ASN A 227 23.85 -13.63 -0.46
C ASN A 227 23.41 -12.79 0.74
N TYR A 228 22.47 -11.87 0.53
CA TYR A 228 21.95 -11.00 1.57
C TYR A 228 21.41 -11.80 2.76
N LYS A 229 21.78 -11.39 3.98
CA LYS A 229 21.24 -11.94 5.23
C LYS A 229 20.59 -10.83 6.04
N ALA A 230 19.27 -10.80 6.09
CA ALA A 230 18.56 -9.85 6.94
C ALA A 230 19.00 -9.99 8.42
N PRO A 231 19.20 -8.89 9.17
CA PRO A 231 19.02 -7.47 8.81
C PRO A 231 20.35 -6.75 8.51
N GLN A 232 21.29 -7.37 7.78
CA GLN A 232 22.58 -6.76 7.45
C GLN A 232 22.40 -5.55 6.51
N VAL A 233 23.36 -4.63 6.51
CA VAL A 233 23.43 -3.52 5.56
C VAL A 233 24.87 -3.43 5.02
N PRO A 234 25.10 -2.89 3.80
CA PRO A 234 24.12 -2.26 2.90
C PRO A 234 23.14 -3.26 2.26
N PHE A 235 21.93 -2.78 1.98
CA PHE A 235 20.88 -3.54 1.29
C PHE A 235 20.34 -2.73 0.11
N TYR A 236 20.13 -3.40 -1.03
CA TYR A 236 19.53 -2.80 -2.20
C TYR A 236 18.40 -3.68 -2.73
N SER A 237 17.35 -3.05 -3.24
CA SER A 237 16.31 -3.78 -3.94
C SER A 237 15.61 -2.92 -4.99
N ILE A 238 15.01 -3.57 -5.97
CA ILE A 238 14.10 -2.93 -6.93
C ILE A 238 12.70 -3.42 -6.61
N LYS A 239 11.78 -2.49 -6.38
CA LYS A 239 10.41 -2.79 -5.97
C LYS A 239 9.41 -2.11 -6.88
N TRP A 240 8.23 -2.70 -6.93
CA TRP A 240 7.05 -2.12 -7.55
C TRP A 240 5.89 -2.16 -6.56
N ALA A 241 5.08 -1.10 -6.51
CA ALA A 241 3.87 -1.08 -5.67
C ALA A 241 2.76 -0.23 -6.27
N VAL A 242 1.53 -0.54 -5.86
CA VAL A 242 0.33 0.25 -6.14
C VAL A 242 -0.11 1.02 -4.91
N MET A 243 -0.25 2.33 -5.09
CA MET A 243 -0.79 3.26 -4.12
C MET A 243 -2.22 3.64 -4.52
N GLY A 244 -3.15 3.31 -3.64
CA GLY A 244 -4.56 3.60 -3.76
C GLY A 244 -4.85 5.09 -3.70
N SER A 245 -6.02 5.48 -4.22
CA SER A 245 -6.47 6.87 -4.22
C SER A 245 -7.96 6.97 -3.90
N PRO A 246 -8.42 8.02 -3.19
CA PRO A 246 -9.86 8.23 -3.04
C PRO A 246 -10.46 8.56 -4.41
N GLY A 247 -11.64 8.01 -4.69
CA GLY A 247 -12.33 8.23 -5.97
C GLY A 247 -12.61 9.72 -6.24
N PRO A 248 -12.68 10.16 -7.52
CA PRO A 248 -12.58 9.43 -8.78
C PRO A 248 -11.14 9.32 -9.34
N VAL A 249 -10.10 9.51 -8.53
CA VAL A 249 -8.72 9.56 -9.01
C VAL A 249 -8.17 8.13 -9.24
N TRP A 250 -7.52 7.90 -10.38
CA TRP A 250 -6.88 6.61 -10.68
C TRP A 250 -5.78 6.28 -9.67
N PHE A 251 -5.54 4.99 -9.45
CA PHE A 251 -4.45 4.57 -8.55
C PHE A 251 -3.10 4.84 -9.22
N ARG A 252 -2.06 4.96 -8.39
CA ARG A 252 -0.70 5.15 -8.89
C ARG A 252 0.06 3.86 -8.71
N ASP A 253 0.95 3.57 -9.63
CA ASP A 253 2.02 2.62 -9.39
C ASP A 253 3.38 3.32 -9.39
N VAL A 254 4.34 2.75 -8.68
CA VAL A 254 5.72 3.24 -8.61
C VAL A 254 6.65 2.06 -8.77
N CYS A 255 7.67 2.20 -9.62
CA CYS A 255 8.81 1.28 -9.71
C CYS A 255 10.05 2.04 -9.25
N TRP A 256 10.75 1.56 -8.23
CA TRP A 256 11.89 2.26 -7.65
C TRP A 256 13.03 1.31 -7.29
N LEU A 257 14.23 1.86 -7.28
CA LEU A 257 15.40 1.26 -6.66
C LEU A 257 15.50 1.86 -5.26
N GLU A 258 15.78 1.02 -4.26
CA GLU A 258 16.04 1.45 -2.89
C GLU A 258 17.42 1.01 -2.42
N TYR A 259 17.94 1.78 -1.47
CA TYR A 259 19.20 1.57 -0.80
C TYR A 259 19.03 1.87 0.69
N GLY A 260 19.37 0.89 1.53
CA GLY A 260 19.39 1.03 2.98
C GLY A 260 20.80 0.80 3.53
N ASP A 261 21.25 1.71 4.40
CA ASP A 261 22.54 1.60 5.08
C ASP A 261 22.57 2.33 6.43
N ILE A 262 23.66 2.13 7.16
CA ILE A 262 24.00 2.86 8.37
C ILE A 262 25.35 3.55 8.14
N ILE A 263 25.37 4.87 8.30
CA ILE A 263 26.58 5.67 8.14
C ILE A 263 26.87 6.46 9.41
N ILE A 264 28.07 7.03 9.48
CA ILE A 264 28.48 7.99 10.50
C ILE A 264 28.43 9.38 9.85
N ASP A 265 27.71 10.32 10.44
CA ASP A 265 27.70 11.71 9.96
C ASP A 265 28.99 12.47 10.28
N GLU A 266 29.10 13.69 9.77
CA GLU A 266 30.24 14.58 10.00
C GLU A 266 30.48 14.91 11.49
N THR A 267 29.47 14.75 12.33
CA THR A 267 29.55 14.98 13.78
C THR A 267 29.93 13.72 14.56
N GLY A 268 30.14 12.59 13.88
CA GLY A 268 30.48 11.31 14.49
C GLY A 268 29.28 10.51 14.97
N ASN A 269 28.05 10.93 14.67
CA ASN A 269 26.84 10.23 15.09
C ASN A 269 26.42 9.19 14.05
N GLU A 270 26.02 8.02 14.52
CA GLU A 270 25.49 6.95 13.67
C GLU A 270 24.05 7.29 13.26
N LEU A 271 23.77 7.16 11.97
CA LEU A 271 22.43 7.31 11.40
C LEU A 271 22.11 6.16 10.44
N GLY A 272 20.90 5.61 10.58
CA GLY A 272 20.35 4.66 9.62
C GLY A 272 19.48 5.38 8.60
N PHE A 273 19.42 4.90 7.37
CA PHE A 273 18.46 5.39 6.39
C PHE A 273 18.05 4.29 5.40
N GLY A 274 16.89 4.50 4.79
CA GLY A 274 16.47 3.82 3.57
C GLY A 274 16.00 4.86 2.57
N VAL A 275 16.64 4.96 1.42
CA VAL A 275 16.34 5.92 0.35
C VAL A 275 15.91 5.20 -0.91
N GLY A 276 14.94 5.74 -1.63
CA GLY A 276 14.54 5.23 -2.93
C GLY A 276 14.19 6.35 -3.92
N SER A 277 14.46 6.07 -5.19
CA SER A 277 14.01 6.90 -6.30
C SER A 277 13.53 6.02 -7.45
N SER A 278 12.60 6.57 -8.23
CA SER A 278 12.03 5.88 -9.38
C SER A 278 13.08 5.54 -10.42
N ILE A 279 12.98 4.33 -10.97
CA ILE A 279 13.80 3.87 -12.10
C ILE A 279 12.90 3.23 -13.15
N THR A 280 13.42 3.13 -14.38
CA THR A 280 12.75 2.37 -15.45
C THR A 280 13.37 0.99 -15.56
N ARG A 281 12.52 -0.03 -15.70
CA ARG A 281 12.92 -1.42 -15.92
C ARG A 281 12.10 -2.05 -17.05
N PRO A 282 12.73 -2.76 -17.99
CA PRO A 282 12.01 -3.41 -19.10
C PRO A 282 10.99 -4.44 -18.61
N GLU A 283 11.28 -5.15 -17.52
CA GLU A 283 10.39 -6.11 -16.88
C GLU A 283 9.21 -5.47 -16.13
N CYS A 284 9.25 -4.16 -15.85
CA CYS A 284 8.20 -3.44 -15.13
C CYS A 284 7.69 -2.23 -15.96
N PRO A 285 7.05 -2.48 -17.12
CA PRO A 285 6.50 -1.42 -17.97
C PRO A 285 5.35 -0.66 -17.27
N THR A 286 4.88 0.43 -17.87
CA THR A 286 3.69 1.14 -17.36
C THR A 286 2.46 0.25 -17.46
N LEU A 287 1.55 0.41 -16.49
CA LEU A 287 0.35 -0.42 -16.36
C LEU A 287 -0.93 0.39 -16.67
N GLU A 288 -0.85 1.26 -17.68
CA GLU A 288 -1.96 2.13 -18.10
C GLU A 288 -3.20 1.33 -18.53
N ASN A 289 -3.00 0.14 -19.09
CA ASN A 289 -4.05 -0.82 -19.43
C ASN A 289 -4.84 -1.31 -18.20
N TYR A 290 -4.30 -1.17 -16.99
CA TYR A 290 -4.96 -1.43 -15.72
C TYR A 290 -5.48 -0.16 -15.03
N LYS A 291 -5.46 0.99 -15.72
CA LYS A 291 -5.80 2.32 -15.18
C LYS A 291 -4.93 2.71 -13.98
N LEU A 292 -3.66 2.36 -14.05
CA LEU A 292 -2.63 2.83 -13.12
C LEU A 292 -1.85 3.96 -13.78
N VAL A 293 -1.62 5.04 -13.02
CA VAL A 293 -0.76 6.15 -13.42
C VAL A 293 0.62 5.91 -12.82
N ARG A 294 1.68 5.86 -13.64
CA ARG A 294 3.05 5.74 -13.16
C ARG A 294 3.47 7.05 -12.49
N ALA A 295 3.54 7.04 -11.15
CA ALA A 295 4.09 8.15 -10.39
C ALA A 295 5.62 8.05 -10.29
N GLU A 296 6.23 9.18 -9.95
CA GLU A 296 7.67 9.32 -9.81
C GLU A 296 8.01 9.79 -8.40
N ILE A 297 8.95 9.12 -7.75
CA ILE A 297 9.52 9.53 -6.47
C ILE A 297 11.01 9.83 -6.63
N LEU A 298 11.48 10.84 -5.91
CA LEU A 298 12.88 11.27 -5.89
C LEU A 298 13.36 11.31 -4.46
N SER A 299 14.53 10.72 -4.19
CA SER A 299 15.23 10.74 -2.89
C SER A 299 14.28 10.65 -1.69
N THR A 300 13.33 9.71 -1.77
CA THR A 300 12.21 9.53 -0.85
C THR A 300 12.55 8.38 0.08
N GLY A 301 12.31 8.53 1.37
CA GLY A 301 12.81 7.54 2.32
C GLY A 301 12.73 7.93 3.78
N TYR A 302 13.26 7.05 4.62
CA TYR A 302 13.31 7.19 6.06
C TYR A 302 14.73 7.47 6.53
N VAL A 303 14.85 8.31 7.56
CA VAL A 303 16.09 8.57 8.30
C VAL A 303 15.85 8.30 9.77
N PHE A 304 16.75 7.57 10.40
CA PHE A 304 16.72 7.16 11.80
C PHE A 304 17.95 7.77 12.49
N LYS A 305 17.72 8.74 13.39
CA LYS A 305 18.77 9.46 14.11
C LYS A 305 18.74 9.11 15.58
N HIS A 306 19.83 8.58 16.10
CA HIS A 306 19.97 8.38 17.54
C HIS A 306 20.11 9.70 18.27
N ARG A 307 19.53 9.76 19.46
CA ARG A 307 19.67 10.90 20.36
C ARG A 307 20.78 10.62 21.37
N VAL A 308 21.82 11.47 21.35
CA VAL A 308 22.93 11.39 22.32
C VAL A 308 22.43 11.70 23.73
N ASP A 309 21.47 12.61 23.86
CA ASP A 309 20.84 13.03 25.10
C ASP A 309 19.83 12.02 25.66
N ASP A 310 19.30 11.12 24.84
CA ASP A 310 18.38 10.07 25.27
C ASP A 310 18.55 8.78 24.44
N PRO A 311 19.52 7.93 24.82
CA PRO A 311 19.90 6.74 24.03
C PRO A 311 18.80 5.70 23.84
N GLY A 312 17.72 5.76 24.62
CA GLY A 312 16.55 4.88 24.47
C GLY A 312 15.58 5.31 23.37
N TYR A 313 15.80 6.48 22.76
CA TYR A 313 14.95 7.07 21.75
C TYR A 313 15.72 7.41 20.47
N MET A 314 14.97 7.50 19.38
CA MET A 314 15.45 7.98 18.10
C MET A 314 14.44 8.93 17.46
N ASP A 315 14.94 9.85 16.66
CA ASP A 315 14.12 10.65 15.76
C ASP A 315 13.98 9.89 14.45
N ILE A 316 12.73 9.67 14.02
CA ILE A 316 12.39 9.05 12.75
C ILE A 316 11.81 10.14 11.85
N ILE A 317 12.46 10.33 10.70
CA ILE A 317 12.08 11.31 9.69
C ILE A 317 11.69 10.55 8.43
N TYR A 318 10.51 10.83 7.90
CA TYR A 318 10.10 10.36 6.58
C TYR A 318 10.05 11.55 5.63
N VAL A 319 10.73 11.44 4.50
CA VAL A 319 10.75 12.44 3.44
C VAL A 319 10.13 11.84 2.19
N ILE A 320 9.19 12.55 1.58
CA ILE A 320 8.68 12.25 0.25
C ILE A 320 8.93 13.45 -0.64
N GLN A 321 9.48 13.18 -1.81
CA GLN A 321 9.55 14.10 -2.92
C GLN A 321 8.98 13.37 -4.12
N ALA A 322 7.74 13.70 -4.49
CA ALA A 322 6.99 12.92 -5.47
C ALA A 322 6.27 13.80 -6.48
N ASP A 323 6.33 13.37 -7.74
CA ASP A 323 5.43 13.83 -8.80
C ASP A 323 4.42 12.71 -9.03
N PRO A 324 3.17 12.87 -8.57
CA PRO A 324 2.17 11.83 -8.66
C PRO A 324 1.65 11.62 -10.09
N LYS A 325 2.05 12.49 -11.03
CA LYS A 325 1.65 12.55 -12.44
C LYS A 325 0.13 12.59 -12.66
N GLY A 326 -0.24 13.01 -13.87
CA GLY A 326 -1.64 13.15 -14.27
C GLY A 326 -2.41 14.18 -13.42
N TRP A 327 -3.72 14.25 -13.62
CA TRP A 327 -4.55 15.20 -12.90
C TRP A 327 -4.94 14.67 -11.51
N ILE A 328 -4.69 15.48 -10.47
CA ILE A 328 -5.14 15.24 -9.10
C ILE A 328 -5.72 16.53 -8.53
N PRO A 329 -6.96 16.51 -8.01
CA PRO A 329 -7.53 17.67 -7.33
C PRO A 329 -6.70 18.07 -6.10
N LYS A 330 -6.56 19.37 -5.84
CA LYS A 330 -5.83 19.89 -4.66
C LYS A 330 -6.32 19.29 -3.33
N TRP A 331 -7.63 19.08 -3.16
CA TRP A 331 -8.18 18.47 -1.93
C TRP A 331 -7.64 17.04 -1.73
N ALA A 332 -7.46 16.28 -2.81
CA ALA A 332 -6.94 14.93 -2.76
C ALA A 332 -5.45 14.95 -2.43
N VAL A 333 -4.67 15.81 -3.10
CA VAL A 333 -3.24 16.04 -2.79
C VAL A 333 -3.04 16.33 -1.30
N ASN A 334 -3.82 17.25 -0.74
CA ASN A 334 -3.73 17.59 0.68
C ASN A 334 -4.04 16.35 1.55
N MET A 335 -5.14 15.63 1.28
CA MET A 335 -5.50 14.42 2.03
C MET A 335 -4.40 13.36 2.01
N PHE A 336 -3.77 13.12 0.85
CA PHE A 336 -2.64 12.20 0.72
C PHE A 336 -1.43 12.66 1.51
N ALA A 337 -1.03 13.93 1.33
CA ALA A 337 0.16 14.48 1.95
C ALA A 337 0.13 14.34 3.47
N TRP A 338 -1.03 14.64 4.07
CA TRP A 338 -1.27 14.45 5.50
C TRP A 338 -1.11 13.00 5.95
N GLN A 339 -1.74 12.07 5.23
CA GLN A 339 -1.71 10.65 5.59
C GLN A 339 -0.31 10.05 5.42
N GLN A 340 0.43 10.50 4.42
CA GLN A 340 1.79 10.07 4.15
C GLN A 340 2.78 10.57 5.20
N ALA A 341 2.68 11.85 5.63
CA ALA A 341 3.48 12.36 6.74
C ALA A 341 3.27 11.54 8.03
N LEU A 342 2.03 11.06 8.26
CA LEU A 342 1.68 10.22 9.40
C LEU A 342 2.22 8.77 9.32
N ASN A 343 2.91 8.36 8.25
CA ASN A 343 3.54 7.04 8.20
C ASN A 343 4.54 6.85 9.35
N VAL A 344 5.24 7.90 9.78
CA VAL A 344 6.13 7.80 10.96
C VAL A 344 5.37 7.53 12.26
N SER A 345 4.13 7.99 12.39
CA SER A 345 3.25 7.62 13.53
C SER A 345 2.91 6.13 13.50
N ARG A 346 2.68 5.56 12.32
CA ARG A 346 2.41 4.12 12.17
C ARG A 346 3.65 3.29 12.48
N ILE A 347 4.81 3.72 11.99
CA ILE A 347 6.11 3.12 12.34
C ILE A 347 6.32 3.12 13.85
N ARG A 348 6.12 4.28 14.52
CA ARG A 348 6.22 4.38 15.97
C ARG A 348 5.36 3.34 16.67
N LYS A 349 4.08 3.23 16.30
CA LYS A 349 3.14 2.25 16.88
C LYS A 349 3.59 0.81 16.68
N ILE A 350 4.21 0.48 15.54
CA ILE A 350 4.73 -0.87 15.26
C ILE A 350 5.95 -1.17 16.11
N ILE A 351 6.91 -0.24 16.19
CA ILE A 351 8.14 -0.42 16.98
C ILE A 351 7.77 -0.59 18.45
N GLU A 352 7.05 0.38 19.01
CA GLU A 352 6.69 0.39 20.43
C GLU A 352 5.81 -0.80 20.77
N GLY A 353 4.83 -1.13 19.90
CA GLY A 353 4.00 -2.31 20.08
C GLY A 353 4.79 -3.63 19.99
N THR A 354 5.83 -3.70 19.17
CA THR A 354 6.72 -4.87 19.10
C THR A 354 7.56 -4.99 20.37
N LEU A 355 8.08 -3.88 20.89
CA LEU A 355 8.81 -3.84 22.16
C LEU A 355 7.93 -4.28 23.34
N GLU A 356 6.72 -3.73 23.45
CA GLU A 356 5.74 -4.13 24.45
C GLU A 356 5.36 -5.60 24.31
N ALA A 357 5.19 -6.10 23.08
CA ALA A 357 4.89 -7.50 22.83
C ALA A 357 6.05 -8.42 23.24
N LYS A 358 7.30 -8.04 22.95
CA LYS A 358 8.51 -8.75 23.41
C LYS A 358 8.56 -8.82 24.94
N GLU A 359 8.24 -7.73 25.63
CA GLU A 359 8.20 -7.69 27.10
C GLU A 359 7.10 -8.59 27.67
N ARG A 360 5.87 -8.50 27.12
CA ARG A 360 4.75 -9.36 27.52
C ARG A 360 5.06 -10.84 27.31
N MET A 361 5.74 -11.19 26.22
CA MET A 361 6.16 -12.56 25.89
C MET A 361 7.54 -12.93 26.44
N SER A 362 8.12 -12.16 27.36
CA SER A 362 9.48 -12.39 27.88
C SER A 362 9.67 -13.75 28.56
N HIS A 363 8.60 -14.35 29.07
CA HIS A 363 8.60 -15.67 29.69
C HIS A 363 8.48 -16.83 28.69
N HIS A 364 8.29 -16.54 27.40
CA HIS A 364 8.28 -17.56 26.36
C HIS A 364 9.72 -17.96 26.00
N ASP A 365 10.00 -19.27 25.89
CA ASP A 365 11.23 -19.74 25.24
C ASP A 365 11.08 -19.63 23.73
N ARG A 366 11.66 -18.57 23.16
CA ARG A 366 11.59 -18.26 21.72
C ARG A 366 12.66 -18.95 20.90
N HIS A 367 13.67 -19.57 21.53
CA HIS A 367 14.87 -20.08 20.82
C HIS A 367 15.48 -19.06 19.83
N GLY A 368 15.51 -17.78 20.20
CA GLY A 368 16.01 -16.69 19.35
C GLY A 368 15.05 -16.26 18.23
N ALA A 369 13.84 -16.80 18.13
CA ALA A 369 12.86 -16.38 17.13
C ALA A 369 12.42 -14.92 17.33
N GLU A 370 12.44 -14.16 16.24
CA GLU A 370 11.99 -12.77 16.21
C GLU A 370 10.48 -12.64 16.42
N VAL A 371 10.08 -11.55 17.10
CA VAL A 371 8.68 -11.18 17.23
C VAL A 371 8.28 -10.34 16.02
N GLN A 372 7.23 -10.76 15.34
CA GLN A 372 6.71 -10.14 14.12
C GLN A 372 5.32 -9.58 14.39
N GLY A 373 5.08 -8.34 13.96
CA GLY A 373 3.76 -7.72 13.98
C GLY A 373 3.03 -7.94 12.65
N VAL A 374 1.70 -8.11 12.72
CA VAL A 374 0.82 -8.08 11.55
C VAL A 374 -0.57 -7.58 11.94
N LEU A 375 -1.19 -6.85 11.02
CA LEU A 375 -2.60 -6.47 11.12
C LEU A 375 -3.44 -7.51 10.37
N VAL A 376 -4.36 -8.18 11.07
CA VAL A 376 -5.32 -9.11 10.45
C VAL A 376 -6.65 -8.38 10.25
N PRO A 377 -7.06 -8.04 9.01
CA PRO A 377 -8.32 -7.36 8.77
C PRO A 377 -9.54 -8.15 9.23
N HIS A 378 -10.66 -7.47 9.44
CA HIS A 378 -11.93 -8.14 9.75
C HIS A 378 -12.33 -9.09 8.61
N GLY A 379 -12.86 -10.26 8.94
CA GLY A 379 -13.27 -11.27 7.95
C GLY A 379 -12.11 -11.99 7.26
N GLN A 380 -10.86 -11.79 7.70
CA GLN A 380 -9.67 -12.38 7.07
C GLN A 380 -8.86 -13.25 8.04
N THR A 381 -7.89 -13.98 7.49
CA THR A 381 -6.93 -14.81 8.22
C THR A 381 -5.52 -14.41 7.84
N HIS A 382 -4.59 -14.42 8.80
CA HIS A 382 -3.15 -14.38 8.51
C HIS A 382 -2.56 -15.78 8.66
N THR A 383 -1.73 -16.19 7.71
CA THR A 383 -1.18 -17.54 7.65
C THR A 383 0.33 -17.50 7.52
N VAL A 384 1.01 -18.33 8.30
CA VAL A 384 2.47 -18.46 8.28
C VAL A 384 2.80 -19.89 7.84
N PRO A 385 3.25 -20.10 6.59
CA PRO A 385 3.63 -21.43 6.12
C PRO A 385 4.90 -21.90 6.83
N ILE A 386 4.91 -23.16 7.25
CA ILE A 386 6.00 -23.81 7.98
C ILE A 386 6.32 -25.12 7.27
N LYS A 387 7.43 -25.12 6.53
CA LYS A 387 7.91 -26.30 5.83
C LYS A 387 8.72 -27.18 6.75
N VAL A 388 8.24 -28.39 6.99
CA VAL A 388 8.89 -29.39 7.84
C VAL A 388 9.60 -30.41 6.96
N THR A 389 10.93 -30.42 7.03
CA THR A 389 11.79 -31.25 6.17
C THR A 389 12.30 -32.51 6.86
N GLN A 390 12.11 -32.63 8.18
CA GLN A 390 12.55 -33.77 8.99
C GLN A 390 11.39 -34.30 9.84
N THR A 391 11.27 -35.62 9.93
CA THR A 391 10.32 -36.28 10.83
C THR A 391 10.66 -35.98 12.28
N LEU A 392 9.67 -36.07 13.18
CA LEU A 392 9.84 -35.81 14.61
C LEU A 392 10.36 -34.39 14.92
N SER A 393 9.94 -33.41 14.11
CA SER A 393 10.23 -32.00 14.34
C SER A 393 9.25 -31.39 15.34
N ARG A 394 9.62 -30.28 15.97
CA ARG A 394 8.78 -29.53 16.89
C ARG A 394 8.54 -28.12 16.37
N ILE A 395 7.27 -27.75 16.27
CA ILE A 395 6.85 -26.37 16.01
C ILE A 395 6.54 -25.74 17.36
N SER A 396 7.34 -24.77 17.77
CA SER A 396 7.10 -23.91 18.94
C SER A 396 6.63 -22.54 18.47
N PHE A 397 5.67 -21.94 19.15
CA PHE A 397 5.15 -20.62 18.78
C PHE A 397 4.58 -19.89 19.98
N GLY A 398 4.42 -18.57 19.81
CA GLY A 398 3.68 -17.76 20.77
C GLY A 398 3.19 -16.48 20.15
N PHE A 399 2.17 -15.89 20.76
CA PHE A 399 1.53 -14.69 20.26
C PHE A 399 0.82 -13.89 21.35
N CYS A 400 0.66 -12.60 21.09
CA CYS A 400 -0.23 -11.72 21.81
C CYS A 400 -0.98 -10.79 20.84
N SER A 401 -2.07 -10.19 21.32
CA SER A 401 -2.79 -9.15 20.59
C SER A 401 -2.79 -7.86 21.41
N ASN A 402 -2.97 -6.72 20.75
CA ASN A 402 -3.19 -5.45 21.47
C ASN A 402 -4.57 -5.42 22.11
N HIS A 403 -5.58 -5.82 21.35
CA HIS A 403 -6.97 -5.82 21.75
C HIS A 403 -7.69 -7.01 21.17
N TYR A 404 -8.79 -7.37 21.83
CA TYR A 404 -9.68 -8.44 21.43
C TYR A 404 -9.02 -9.82 21.42
N ASP A 405 -9.87 -10.84 21.32
CA ASP A 405 -9.40 -12.20 21.14
C ASP A 405 -8.88 -12.46 19.72
N ILE A 406 -8.25 -13.59 19.43
CA ILE A 406 -7.92 -14.02 18.07
C ILE A 406 -8.07 -15.53 17.98
N GLY A 407 -8.57 -16.04 16.84
CA GLY A 407 -8.54 -17.47 16.58
C GLY A 407 -7.11 -17.93 16.28
N CYS A 408 -6.65 -19.05 16.82
CA CYS A 408 -5.33 -19.58 16.51
C CYS A 408 -5.38 -21.10 16.40
N TYR A 409 -4.69 -21.64 15.39
CA TYR A 409 -4.50 -23.07 15.15
C TYR A 409 -3.36 -23.33 14.16
N ILE A 410 -2.96 -24.60 14.02
CA ILE A 410 -2.02 -25.07 13.02
C ILE A 410 -2.76 -25.99 12.04
N SER A 411 -2.84 -25.58 10.78
CA SER A 411 -3.32 -26.41 9.68
C SER A 411 -2.28 -27.47 9.29
N GLY A 412 -2.73 -28.64 8.85
CA GLY A 412 -1.90 -29.79 8.52
C GLY A 412 -1.73 -30.81 9.67
N LEU A 413 -2.22 -30.49 10.87
CA LEU A 413 -2.25 -31.43 12.00
C LEU A 413 -3.43 -32.41 11.90
N PRO A 414 -3.29 -33.65 12.41
CA PRO A 414 -4.41 -34.57 12.62
C PRO A 414 -5.52 -33.92 13.48
N ALA A 415 -6.78 -34.15 13.13
CA ALA A 415 -7.94 -33.44 13.68
C ALA A 415 -8.22 -33.66 15.18
N ASP A 416 -7.56 -34.65 15.79
CA ASP A 416 -7.61 -34.99 17.21
C ASP A 416 -6.47 -34.34 18.02
N ARG A 417 -5.46 -33.77 17.37
CA ARG A 417 -4.33 -33.11 18.03
C ARG A 417 -4.75 -31.75 18.60
N GLU A 418 -4.13 -31.39 19.72
CA GLU A 418 -4.16 -30.01 20.22
C GLU A 418 -3.64 -29.07 19.12
N TRP A 419 -4.23 -27.87 19.03
CA TRP A 419 -3.95 -26.87 18.00
C TRP A 419 -4.39 -27.24 16.57
N SER A 420 -5.04 -28.38 16.31
CA SER A 420 -5.55 -28.73 14.97
C SER A 420 -6.80 -27.94 14.55
N LYS A 421 -7.48 -27.28 15.49
CA LYS A 421 -8.73 -26.54 15.26
C LYS A 421 -8.63 -25.13 15.85
N SER A 422 -9.25 -24.17 15.17
CA SER A 422 -9.32 -22.77 15.61
C SER A 422 -9.94 -22.68 17.00
N LYS A 423 -9.18 -22.12 17.94
CA LYS A 423 -9.65 -21.72 19.27
C LYS A 423 -9.44 -20.24 19.44
N ARG A 424 -10.40 -19.55 20.06
CA ARG A 424 -10.32 -18.12 20.34
C ARG A 424 -9.57 -17.87 21.64
N PHE A 425 -8.60 -16.97 21.61
CA PHE A 425 -7.76 -16.62 22.75
C PHE A 425 -7.81 -15.13 23.02
N SER A 426 -8.10 -14.72 24.26
CA SER A 426 -7.95 -13.33 24.72
C SER A 426 -6.47 -12.99 24.98
N SER A 427 -5.66 -13.09 23.92
CA SER A 427 -4.20 -12.93 23.99
C SER A 427 -3.73 -11.50 24.28
N ASN A 428 -4.68 -10.57 24.43
CA ASN A 428 -4.46 -9.22 24.96
C ASN A 428 -4.39 -9.19 26.49
N VAL A 429 -4.97 -10.18 27.17
CA VAL A 429 -4.91 -10.31 28.64
C VAL A 429 -3.66 -11.10 29.03
N THR A 430 -3.53 -12.31 28.49
CA THR A 430 -2.40 -13.20 28.75
C THR A 430 -1.81 -13.65 27.42
N PRO A 431 -0.53 -13.39 27.13
CA PRO A 431 0.13 -13.96 25.96
C PRO A 431 0.02 -15.48 25.94
N VAL A 432 -0.03 -16.05 24.74
CA VAL A 432 -0.26 -17.47 24.52
C VAL A 432 0.97 -18.08 23.87
N ASN A 433 1.42 -19.24 24.34
CA ASN A 433 2.42 -20.05 23.67
C ASN A 433 1.98 -21.51 23.57
N GLY A 434 2.58 -22.22 22.64
CA GLY A 434 2.31 -23.63 22.39
C GLY A 434 3.49 -24.31 21.71
N GLN A 435 3.50 -25.63 21.80
CA GLN A 435 4.42 -26.48 21.05
C GLN A 435 3.69 -27.71 20.54
N VAL A 436 4.00 -28.12 19.31
CA VAL A 436 3.42 -29.32 18.69
C VAL A 436 4.55 -30.16 18.10
N LEU A 437 4.58 -31.45 18.45
CA LEU A 437 5.43 -32.43 17.79
C LEU A 437 4.75 -32.88 16.49
N VAL A 438 5.44 -32.71 15.38
CA VAL A 438 5.01 -33.16 14.05
C VAL A 438 5.82 -34.40 13.66
N THR A 439 5.11 -35.50 13.41
CA THR A 439 5.72 -36.79 13.08
C THR A 439 6.18 -36.86 11.63
N ASP A 440 5.42 -36.22 10.75
CA ASP A 440 5.56 -36.35 9.31
C ASP A 440 6.21 -35.11 8.70
N VAL A 441 6.92 -35.32 7.61
CA VAL A 441 7.39 -34.23 6.75
C VAL A 441 6.20 -33.66 5.99
N GLY A 442 6.19 -32.35 5.77
CA GLY A 442 5.07 -31.72 5.09
C GLY A 442 5.01 -30.21 5.27
N GLU A 443 3.96 -29.63 4.70
CA GLU A 443 3.64 -28.22 4.84
C GLU A 443 2.61 -28.06 5.95
N TYR A 444 2.98 -27.32 6.99
CA TYR A 444 2.10 -26.92 8.08
C TYR A 444 1.85 -25.42 7.98
N THR A 445 0.80 -24.93 8.62
CA THR A 445 0.51 -23.48 8.59
C THR A 445 0.01 -23.01 9.93
N LEU A 446 0.73 -22.09 10.57
CA LEU A 446 0.21 -21.38 11.73
C LEU A 446 -0.79 -20.32 11.26
N VAL A 447 -2.02 -20.38 11.76
CA VAL A 447 -3.13 -19.55 11.31
C VAL A 447 -3.62 -18.67 12.43
N PHE A 448 -3.68 -17.37 12.18
CA PHE A 448 -4.37 -16.38 12.99
C PHE A 448 -5.67 -16.00 12.31
N ASP A 449 -6.77 -16.39 12.93
CA ASP A 449 -8.09 -16.36 12.36
C ASP A 449 -8.91 -15.19 12.91
N ASN A 450 -9.21 -14.24 12.03
CA ASN A 450 -10.12 -13.12 12.28
C ASN A 450 -11.36 -13.18 11.36
N SER A 451 -11.62 -14.33 10.73
CA SER A 451 -12.74 -14.51 9.78
C SER A 451 -14.11 -14.30 10.43
N TYR A 452 -14.20 -14.52 11.74
CA TYR A 452 -15.41 -14.33 12.52
C TYR A 452 -15.71 -12.86 12.88
N SER A 453 -14.76 -11.94 12.71
CA SER A 453 -14.95 -10.52 13.06
C SER A 453 -15.55 -9.74 11.91
N TRP A 454 -16.62 -9.00 12.18
CA TRP A 454 -17.32 -8.23 11.15
C TRP A 454 -16.85 -6.79 11.03
N PHE A 455 -16.25 -6.23 12.10
CA PHE A 455 -15.95 -4.80 12.18
C PHE A 455 -14.53 -4.48 12.67
N LYS A 456 -13.81 -5.45 13.23
CA LYS A 456 -12.55 -5.18 13.93
C LYS A 456 -11.40 -5.94 13.30
N SER A 457 -10.44 -5.19 12.79
CA SER A 457 -9.09 -5.69 12.52
C SER A 457 -8.36 -5.92 13.83
N LYS A 458 -7.42 -6.86 13.85
CA LYS A 458 -6.68 -7.26 15.04
C LYS A 458 -5.18 -7.11 14.78
N GLN A 459 -4.52 -6.26 15.57
CA GLN A 459 -3.06 -6.20 15.59
C GLN A 459 -2.55 -7.34 16.47
N ILE A 460 -1.77 -8.23 15.85
CA ILE A 460 -1.17 -9.38 16.52
C ILE A 460 0.35 -9.28 16.44
N TYR A 461 1.01 -9.83 17.45
CA TYR A 461 2.45 -10.03 17.49
C TYR A 461 2.71 -11.49 17.78
N TYR A 462 3.56 -12.13 16.97
CA TYR A 462 3.82 -13.56 17.10
C TYR A 462 5.28 -13.89 16.81
N TRP A 463 5.69 -15.06 17.27
CA TRP A 463 6.96 -15.69 16.92
C TRP A 463 6.72 -17.19 16.71
N TYR A 464 7.57 -17.83 15.93
CA TYR A 464 7.58 -19.28 15.81
C TYR A 464 9.02 -19.78 15.59
N HIS A 465 9.26 -21.01 15.98
CA HIS A 465 10.52 -21.71 15.84
C HIS A 465 10.25 -23.16 15.43
N LEU A 466 10.95 -23.63 14.40
CA LEU A 466 10.96 -25.03 14.01
C LEU A 466 12.29 -25.63 14.45
N SER A 467 12.24 -26.62 15.34
CA SER A 467 13.41 -27.42 15.70
C SER A 467 13.24 -28.85 15.22
N SER A 468 14.34 -29.43 14.73
CA SER A 468 14.42 -30.86 14.42
C SER A 468 15.23 -31.57 15.49
N ASN A 469 14.77 -32.73 15.94
CA ASN A 469 15.60 -33.59 16.79
C ASN A 469 16.71 -34.20 15.92
N SER A 470 17.88 -33.57 15.88
CA SER A 470 19.09 -34.28 15.46
C SER A 470 19.41 -35.32 16.55
N VAL A 471 19.18 -36.60 16.25
CA VAL A 471 19.92 -37.64 16.96
C VAL A 471 21.38 -37.43 16.55
N PRO A 472 22.33 -37.16 17.47
CA PRO A 472 23.73 -37.17 17.09
C PRO A 472 24.05 -38.58 16.63
N LEU A 473 24.49 -38.74 15.39
CA LEU A 473 25.20 -39.94 14.95
C LEU A 473 26.50 -40.00 15.76
N ASN A 474 26.43 -40.58 16.96
CA ASN A 474 27.62 -41.11 17.61
C ASN A 474 28.10 -42.26 16.73
N HIS A 475 29.05 -41.97 15.84
CA HIS A 475 29.90 -42.99 15.27
C HIS A 475 30.57 -43.71 16.45
N SER A 476 30.14 -44.95 16.64
CA SER A 476 30.75 -45.94 17.49
C SER A 476 32.24 -46.05 17.14
N SER A 477 33.10 -45.51 17.99
CA SER A 477 34.50 -45.93 18.06
C SER A 477 34.54 -47.31 18.73
N PHE A 478 34.35 -48.36 17.93
CA PHE A 478 34.93 -49.66 18.25
C PHE A 478 36.45 -49.50 18.13
N VAL A 479 37.13 -49.37 19.26
CA VAL A 479 38.56 -49.67 19.34
C VAL A 479 38.66 -51.15 19.67
N GLU A 480 38.95 -51.96 18.65
CA GLU A 480 39.48 -53.30 18.82
C GLU A 480 40.86 -53.20 19.47
N THR A 481 40.95 -53.62 20.73
CA THR A 481 42.23 -53.93 21.36
C THR A 481 42.70 -55.29 20.83
N ALA A 482 43.66 -55.29 19.92
CA ALA A 482 44.46 -56.47 19.58
C ALA A 482 45.89 -56.26 20.07
N CYS A 483 46.42 -57.29 20.75
CA CYS A 483 47.72 -57.37 21.39
C CYS A 483 48.92 -56.95 20.53
N GLN A 484 49.89 -56.28 21.18
CA GLN A 484 51.27 -56.77 21.34
C GLN A 484 51.84 -56.31 22.67
#